data_AF-A0A9E3EG11-F1
#
_entry.id   AF-A0A9E3EG11-F1
#
_cell.length_a   1.000
_cell.length_b   1.000
_cell.length_c   1.000
_cell.angle_alpha   90.00
_cell.angle_beta   90.00
_cell.angle_gamma   90.00
#
_symmetry.space_group_name_H-M   'P 1'
#
loop_
_entity.id
_entity.type
_entity.pdbx_description
1 polymer ?
#
loop_
_entity_poly.entity_id
_entity_poly.type
_entity_poly.pdbx_seq_one_letter_code
_entity_poly.pdbx_strand_id
1 'polypeptide(L)'
;MSTDISHLVVFGDSLSDNGNLFRFTGQPAPPYWEGRFSNGPTYAEQLANELGAHLDDLAFGGATASGTSPVANPSPINLPEQIAGYLLQLHGRRAPADTTAVINIGNNDYINYLESGGSTLTIPELVRSVTKSIENAIDVLTAVGVEKIALFTLPDLSVTPEIQGLAQTLGAQGPGLLALAHELGVLNETAMQQLAASNPNVELVDIFKLSEAAAADPLSFGFTDPNIPMLSPLSAGFAPNEIASFDGLHPTYAAHGVQAAFADAVLTSDHTQFLDGTKRVIHAHNGNDFIFATPIDTANRSLSDNYTIYGGTGNDLIFAGPGDVTVHGGRGNDLIAAGSGNASLYGGIGDDVLATNSLGSNFLDAGTGNDALIANRGGTNTLDGGSGNDLFVLKENASLVDANGFDFGAQTIVGGGGDDTLRFIINDQNSGAENALLAEFQRVEAAFDTSVAKHQTGTFQVDGLHVSGIDSVQLQIDGVSNNPNTPYLITHSIAFSDGQAAPVGNALGGLLQTAQNWGLLTV
;
A
#
# COMPACT_ATOMS: atom_id res chain seq x y z
N MET A 1 -15.83 -11.70 0.91
CA MET A 1 -15.94 -13.18 0.96
C MET A 1 -15.51 -13.63 2.36
N SER A 2 -16.01 -14.75 2.89
CA SER A 2 -15.44 -15.34 4.11
C SER A 2 -14.04 -15.83 3.76
N THR A 3 -13.01 -15.19 4.30
CA THR A 3 -11.64 -15.72 4.23
C THR A 3 -11.59 -16.96 5.13
N ASP A 4 -10.98 -18.05 4.67
CA ASP A 4 -10.72 -19.24 5.51
C ASP A 4 -9.59 -18.97 6.53
N ILE A 5 -9.46 -17.74 7.02
CA ILE A 5 -8.41 -17.32 7.96
C ILE A 5 -9.12 -16.72 9.17
N SER A 6 -9.28 -17.52 10.22
CA SER A 6 -9.90 -17.06 11.47
C SER A 6 -8.88 -16.77 12.57
N HIS A 7 -7.64 -17.27 12.42
CA HIS A 7 -6.54 -17.08 13.37
C HIS A 7 -5.25 -16.73 12.62
N LEU A 8 -4.58 -15.68 13.08
CA LEU A 8 -3.23 -15.31 12.67
C LEU A 8 -2.28 -15.49 13.85
N VAL A 9 -1.20 -16.22 13.62
CA VAL A 9 -0.08 -16.33 14.57
C VAL A 9 1.17 -15.71 13.96
N VAL A 10 1.72 -14.69 14.61
CA VAL A 10 2.78 -13.86 14.02
C VAL A 10 4.11 -14.09 14.72
N PHE A 11 5.15 -14.36 13.93
CA PHE A 11 6.53 -14.50 14.36
C PHE A 11 7.38 -13.48 13.61
N GLY A 12 8.22 -12.74 14.33
CA GLY A 12 8.97 -11.68 13.69
C GLY A 12 9.76 -10.79 14.63
N ASP A 13 10.12 -9.63 14.10
CA ASP A 13 10.87 -8.60 14.81
C ASP A 13 10.05 -7.32 15.06
N SER A 14 10.73 -6.17 15.11
CA SER A 14 10.13 -4.86 15.36
C SER A 14 9.11 -4.45 14.29
N LEU A 15 9.17 -5.02 13.08
CA LEU A 15 8.17 -4.75 12.04
C LEU A 15 6.80 -5.36 12.36
N SER A 16 6.75 -6.35 13.25
CA SER A 16 5.52 -7.04 13.64
C SER A 16 5.10 -6.75 15.09
N ASP A 17 6.08 -6.56 15.99
CA ASP A 17 5.90 -6.45 17.44
C ASP A 17 4.82 -5.42 17.87
N ASN A 18 3.70 -5.93 18.41
CA ASN A 18 2.62 -5.13 18.99
C ASN A 18 2.83 -4.69 20.46
N GLY A 19 4.08 -4.59 20.91
CA GLY A 19 4.46 -4.16 22.26
C GLY A 19 4.83 -5.31 23.20
N ASN A 20 5.14 -6.49 22.67
CA ASN A 20 5.79 -7.57 23.40
C ASN A 20 7.08 -7.07 24.03
N LEU A 21 8.07 -6.58 23.26
CA LEU A 21 9.33 -6.09 23.83
C LEU A 21 9.10 -4.99 24.89
N PHE A 22 8.14 -4.11 24.64
CA PHE A 22 7.78 -3.03 25.56
C PHE A 22 7.29 -3.55 26.91
N ARG A 23 6.46 -4.58 26.93
CA ARG A 23 6.00 -5.21 28.18
C ARG A 23 7.15 -5.82 29.00
N PHE A 24 8.23 -6.27 28.36
CA PHE A 24 9.39 -6.84 29.05
C PHE A 24 10.43 -5.80 29.48
N THR A 25 10.61 -4.74 28.70
CA THR A 25 11.78 -3.84 28.81
C THR A 25 11.43 -2.37 29.01
N GLY A 26 10.18 -1.98 28.73
CA GLY A 26 9.77 -0.58 28.61
C GLY A 26 10.24 0.11 27.32
N GLN A 27 10.77 -0.65 26.35
CA GLN A 27 11.19 -0.14 25.03
C GLN A 27 10.39 -0.78 23.90
N PRO A 28 10.07 -0.03 22.82
CA PRO A 28 10.45 1.36 22.59
C PRO A 28 9.57 2.34 23.40
N ALA A 29 10.21 3.32 24.04
CA ALA A 29 9.53 4.39 24.77
C ALA A 29 9.02 5.48 23.80
N PRO A 30 8.15 6.43 24.20
CA PRO A 30 7.75 7.54 23.32
C PRO A 30 8.94 8.25 22.65
N PRO A 31 8.84 8.66 21.37
CA PRO A 31 7.61 8.95 20.61
C PRO A 31 6.92 7.76 19.93
N TYR A 32 7.44 6.55 20.11
CA TYR A 32 6.84 5.30 19.61
C TYR A 32 5.44 5.06 20.20
N TRP A 33 4.51 4.57 19.39
CA TRP A 33 3.10 4.42 19.76
C TRP A 33 2.86 3.14 20.54
N GLU A 34 2.51 3.27 21.82
CA GLU A 34 2.12 2.14 22.69
C GLU A 34 3.07 0.93 22.63
N GLY A 35 4.37 1.17 22.50
CA GLY A 35 5.39 0.11 22.45
C GLY A 35 5.58 -0.55 21.08
N ARG A 36 4.92 -0.08 20.01
CA ARG A 36 5.20 -0.49 18.63
C ARG A 36 6.38 0.32 18.10
N PHE A 37 7.19 -0.26 17.22
CA PHE A 37 8.25 0.47 16.52
C PHE A 37 7.70 1.34 15.39
N SER A 38 6.62 2.08 15.63
CA SER A 38 5.95 2.92 14.64
C SER A 38 5.16 4.03 15.35
N ASN A 39 4.46 4.85 14.57
CA ASN A 39 3.46 5.79 15.07
C ASN A 39 2.07 5.15 15.22
N GLY A 40 1.86 3.88 14.88
CA GLY A 40 0.56 3.22 15.09
C GLY A 40 0.67 1.69 15.10
N PRO A 41 -0.46 0.99 14.98
CA PRO A 41 -0.49 -0.46 14.81
C PRO A 41 0.40 -0.95 13.66
N THR A 42 1.08 -2.08 13.84
CA THR A 42 1.93 -2.69 12.80
C THR A 42 1.09 -3.29 11.67
N TYR A 43 1.74 -3.70 10.58
CA TYR A 43 1.05 -4.37 9.47
C TYR A 43 0.35 -5.65 9.94
N ALA A 44 0.90 -6.35 10.95
CA ALA A 44 0.33 -7.57 11.50
C ALA A 44 -1.00 -7.31 12.22
N GLU A 45 -1.07 -6.20 12.98
CA GLU A 45 -2.30 -5.76 13.63
C GLU A 45 -3.36 -5.32 12.61
N GLN A 46 -2.93 -4.60 11.57
CA GLN A 46 -3.81 -4.13 10.50
C GLN A 46 -4.34 -5.28 9.64
N LEU A 47 -3.49 -6.21 9.23
CA LEU A 47 -3.85 -7.42 8.47
C LEU A 47 -4.86 -8.29 9.23
N ALA A 48 -4.66 -8.46 10.54
CA ALA A 48 -5.63 -9.20 11.36
C ALA A 48 -7.00 -8.54 11.39
N ASN A 49 -7.04 -7.21 11.44
CA ASN A 49 -8.28 -6.45 11.38
C ASN A 49 -8.95 -6.56 10.00
N GLU A 50 -8.17 -6.47 8.90
CA GLU A 50 -8.65 -6.64 7.53
C GLU A 50 -9.27 -8.02 7.30
N LEU A 51 -8.59 -9.07 7.76
CA LEU A 51 -9.06 -10.46 7.65
C LEU A 51 -10.18 -10.81 8.64
N GLY A 52 -10.45 -9.95 9.64
CA GLY A 52 -11.35 -10.26 10.74
C GLY A 52 -10.88 -11.43 11.61
N ALA A 53 -9.56 -11.66 11.68
CA ALA A 53 -8.93 -12.79 12.33
C ALA A 53 -8.52 -12.47 13.79
N HIS A 54 -8.52 -13.49 14.64
CA HIS A 54 -7.87 -13.40 15.95
C HIS A 54 -6.35 -13.31 15.78
N LEU A 55 -5.70 -12.38 16.48
CA LEU A 55 -4.24 -12.17 16.41
C LEU A 55 -3.53 -12.70 17.66
N ASP A 56 -2.64 -13.67 17.45
CA ASP A 56 -1.62 -14.11 18.40
C ASP A 56 -0.24 -13.62 17.93
N ASP A 57 0.21 -12.48 18.45
CA ASP A 57 1.52 -11.90 18.09
C ASP A 57 2.62 -12.34 19.06
N LEU A 58 3.60 -13.08 18.56
CA LEU A 58 4.80 -13.54 19.28
C LEU A 58 6.08 -12.83 18.84
N ALA A 59 5.99 -11.80 17.99
CA ALA A 59 7.15 -11.05 17.52
C ALA A 59 7.80 -10.22 18.63
N PHE A 60 9.10 -9.96 18.49
CA PHE A 60 9.88 -9.16 19.44
C PHE A 60 10.85 -8.21 18.73
N GLY A 61 10.80 -6.93 19.09
CA GLY A 61 11.76 -5.94 18.59
C GLY A 61 13.21 -6.40 18.75
N GLY A 62 13.97 -6.33 17.66
CA GLY A 62 15.37 -6.75 17.59
C GLY A 62 15.59 -8.26 17.42
N ALA A 63 14.54 -9.08 17.30
CA ALA A 63 14.66 -10.51 17.08
C ALA A 63 15.43 -10.82 15.78
N THR A 64 16.27 -11.86 15.85
CA THR A 64 16.98 -12.41 14.69
C THR A 64 16.36 -13.74 14.28
N ALA A 65 16.52 -14.12 13.01
CA ALA A 65 16.13 -15.43 12.53
C ALA A 65 17.11 -16.50 13.06
N SER A 66 18.42 -16.24 12.98
CA SER A 66 19.44 -17.30 13.13
C SER A 66 19.97 -17.49 14.56
N GLY A 67 19.67 -16.59 15.50
CA GLY A 67 20.17 -16.65 16.87
C GLY A 67 21.70 -16.49 17.02
N THR A 68 22.43 -16.31 15.92
CA THR A 68 23.87 -16.01 15.90
C THR A 68 24.09 -14.54 15.57
N SER A 69 23.79 -13.63 16.50
CA SER A 69 24.26 -12.25 16.34
C SER A 69 25.80 -12.21 16.55
N PRO A 70 26.59 -11.61 15.65
CA PRO A 70 28.00 -11.32 15.91
C PRO A 70 28.20 -10.25 17.00
N VAL A 71 27.11 -9.65 17.50
CA VAL A 71 27.13 -8.61 18.53
C VAL A 71 26.63 -9.18 19.86
N ALA A 72 27.48 -9.11 20.88
CA ALA A 72 27.15 -9.52 22.24
C ALA A 72 26.16 -8.54 22.91
N ASN A 73 24.90 -8.60 22.52
CA ASN A 73 23.78 -7.98 23.24
C ASN A 73 22.96 -9.13 23.88
N PRO A 74 22.48 -9.04 25.14
CA PRO A 74 21.65 -10.10 25.72
C PRO A 74 20.38 -10.19 24.87
N SER A 75 20.27 -11.26 24.07
CA SER A 75 19.39 -11.25 22.90
C SER A 75 17.90 -11.10 23.25
N PRO A 76 17.14 -10.34 22.45
CA PRO A 76 15.69 -10.49 22.37
C PRO A 76 15.35 -11.89 21.86
N ILE A 77 14.17 -12.38 22.23
CA ILE A 77 13.62 -13.70 21.89
C ILE A 77 13.67 -13.90 20.36
N ASN A 78 14.58 -14.75 19.88
CA ASN A 78 14.79 -15.04 18.46
C ASN A 78 13.68 -15.95 17.90
N LEU A 79 13.66 -16.17 16.58
CA LEU A 79 12.62 -16.98 15.94
C LEU A 79 12.45 -18.38 16.58
N PRO A 80 13.50 -19.21 16.76
CA PRO A 80 13.38 -20.47 17.50
C PRO A 80 12.70 -20.36 18.87
N GLU A 81 12.99 -19.31 19.64
CA GLU A 81 12.37 -19.09 20.95
C GLU A 81 10.91 -18.64 20.86
N GLN A 82 10.55 -17.83 19.87
CA GLN A 82 9.15 -17.47 19.60
C GLN A 82 8.33 -18.71 19.23
N ILE A 83 8.87 -19.55 18.33
CA ILE A 83 8.24 -20.83 17.93
C ILE A 83 8.08 -21.75 19.14
N ALA A 84 9.11 -21.88 19.98
CA ALA A 84 9.02 -22.66 21.22
C ALA A 84 7.94 -22.11 22.17
N GLY A 85 7.81 -20.78 22.28
CA GLY A 85 6.75 -20.11 23.02
C GLY A 85 5.35 -20.50 22.54
N TYR A 86 5.12 -20.48 21.22
CA TYR A 86 3.85 -20.89 20.64
C TYR A 86 3.53 -22.38 20.90
N LEU A 87 4.51 -23.26 20.75
CA LEU A 87 4.33 -24.69 21.07
C LEU A 87 3.94 -24.92 22.53
N LEU A 88 4.46 -24.12 23.46
CA LEU A 88 4.08 -24.17 24.87
C LEU A 88 2.63 -23.73 25.08
N GLN A 89 2.16 -22.71 24.36
CA GLN A 89 0.76 -22.24 24.40
C GLN A 89 -0.22 -23.28 23.85
N LEU A 90 0.18 -24.06 22.84
CA LEU A 90 -0.64 -25.15 22.30
C LEU A 90 -0.83 -26.30 23.29
N HIS A 91 0.02 -26.43 24.32
CA HIS A 91 -0.06 -27.49 25.31
C HIS A 91 -0.13 -28.91 24.69
N GLY A 92 0.64 -29.15 23.63
CA GLY A 92 0.68 -30.41 22.89
C GLY A 92 -0.54 -30.68 22.00
N ARG A 93 -1.42 -29.70 21.82
CA ARG A 93 -2.52 -29.75 20.85
C ARG A 93 -2.05 -29.28 19.47
N ARG A 94 -2.89 -29.50 18.45
CA ARG A 94 -2.72 -28.86 17.15
C ARG A 94 -3.08 -27.37 17.24
N ALA A 95 -2.59 -26.59 16.29
CA ALA A 95 -3.08 -25.24 16.04
C ALA A 95 -4.61 -25.23 15.83
N PRO A 96 -5.31 -24.13 16.16
CA PRO A 96 -6.70 -23.95 15.78
C PRO A 96 -6.92 -24.18 14.28
N ALA A 97 -8.14 -24.58 13.89
CA ALA A 97 -8.49 -24.65 12.47
C ALA A 97 -8.37 -23.24 11.84
N ASP A 98 -8.12 -23.18 10.53
CA ASP A 98 -8.05 -21.92 9.77
C ASP A 98 -6.96 -20.97 10.33
N THR A 99 -5.87 -21.55 10.87
CA THR A 99 -4.71 -20.81 11.35
C THR A 99 -3.73 -20.57 10.22
N THR A 100 -3.41 -19.30 10.00
CA THR A 100 -2.32 -18.85 9.15
C THR A 100 -1.18 -18.33 10.03
N ALA A 101 0.05 -18.80 9.82
CA ALA A 101 1.22 -18.20 10.45
C ALA A 101 1.82 -17.10 9.57
N VAL A 102 2.31 -16.02 10.18
CA VAL A 102 3.10 -14.98 9.52
C VAL A 102 4.53 -15.08 10.01
N ILE A 103 5.49 -15.12 9.10
CA ILE A 103 6.92 -15.08 9.41
C ILE A 103 7.53 -13.85 8.71
N ASN A 104 7.87 -12.82 9.50
CA ASN A 104 8.58 -11.63 9.04
C ASN A 104 9.78 -11.35 9.94
N ILE A 105 10.92 -11.91 9.53
CA ILE A 105 12.10 -11.99 10.36
C ILE A 105 13.36 -11.99 9.49
N GLY A 106 14.43 -11.44 10.04
CA GLY A 106 15.76 -11.49 9.45
C GLY A 106 16.38 -10.12 9.27
N ASN A 107 15.58 -9.03 9.27
CA ASN A 107 16.10 -7.66 9.12
C ASN A 107 17.30 -7.40 10.04
N ASN A 108 17.17 -7.79 11.32
CA ASN A 108 18.25 -7.63 12.29
C ASN A 108 19.51 -8.45 11.96
N ASP A 109 19.41 -9.63 11.35
CA ASP A 109 20.58 -10.42 10.93
C ASP A 109 21.40 -9.67 9.86
N TYR A 110 20.73 -9.05 8.89
CA TYR A 110 21.37 -8.33 7.78
C TYR A 110 21.82 -6.92 8.17
N ILE A 111 21.02 -6.18 8.94
CA ILE A 111 21.41 -4.86 9.46
C ILE A 111 22.66 -4.98 10.33
N ASN A 112 22.69 -5.93 11.26
CA ASN A 112 23.88 -6.17 12.09
C ASN A 112 25.13 -6.46 11.24
N TYR A 113 24.98 -7.22 10.15
CA TYR A 113 26.08 -7.51 9.23
C TYR A 113 26.57 -6.26 8.48
N LEU A 114 25.65 -5.41 8.02
CA LEU A 114 25.97 -4.17 7.31
C LEU A 114 26.65 -3.15 8.23
N GLU A 115 26.08 -2.91 9.41
CA GLU A 115 26.59 -1.93 10.38
C GLU A 115 27.93 -2.32 10.98
N SER A 116 28.22 -3.62 11.16
CA SER A 116 29.52 -4.08 11.63
C SER A 116 30.62 -4.04 10.57
N GLY A 117 30.30 -3.67 9.32
CA GLY A 117 31.23 -3.74 8.19
C GLY A 117 31.52 -5.19 7.74
N GLY A 118 30.57 -6.09 7.96
CA GLY A 118 30.67 -7.53 7.73
C GLY A 118 30.85 -8.35 9.01
N SER A 119 30.70 -9.67 8.89
CA SER A 119 30.90 -10.64 9.99
C SER A 119 31.95 -11.69 9.62
N THR A 120 32.18 -12.68 10.48
CA THR A 120 33.00 -13.86 10.12
C THR A 120 32.35 -14.72 9.03
N LEU A 121 31.04 -14.60 8.84
CA LEU A 121 30.31 -15.31 7.79
C LEU A 121 30.46 -14.56 6.46
N THR A 122 30.61 -15.31 5.38
CA THR A 122 30.40 -14.79 4.02
C THR A 122 28.92 -14.50 3.78
N ILE A 123 28.61 -13.66 2.80
CA ILE A 123 27.23 -13.33 2.42
C ILE A 123 26.37 -14.60 2.17
N PRO A 124 26.82 -15.59 1.37
CA PRO A 124 26.04 -16.81 1.17
C PRO A 124 25.86 -17.66 2.43
N GLU A 125 26.79 -17.58 3.39
CA GLU A 125 26.65 -18.27 4.68
C GLU A 125 25.64 -17.57 5.59
N LEU A 126 25.61 -16.23 5.61
CA LEU A 126 24.61 -15.46 6.32
C LEU A 126 23.19 -15.78 5.79
N VAL A 127 22.99 -15.67 4.47
CA VAL A 127 21.69 -15.95 3.84
C VAL A 127 21.23 -17.37 4.16
N ARG A 128 22.13 -18.36 4.06
CA ARG A 128 21.83 -19.76 4.40
C ARG A 128 21.48 -19.95 5.88
N SER A 129 22.15 -19.24 6.78
CA SER A 129 21.87 -19.32 8.22
C SER A 129 20.45 -18.83 8.54
N VAL A 130 20.08 -17.67 7.99
CA VAL A 130 18.74 -17.08 8.15
C VAL A 130 17.68 -18.00 7.57
N THR A 131 17.83 -18.40 6.29
CA THR A 131 16.81 -19.20 5.59
C THR A 131 16.66 -20.58 6.19
N LYS A 132 17.74 -21.18 6.71
CA LYS A 132 17.65 -22.47 7.39
C LYS A 132 16.84 -22.40 8.69
N SER A 133 16.94 -21.30 9.43
CA SER A 133 16.14 -21.10 10.64
C SER A 133 14.65 -20.98 10.30
N ILE A 134 14.32 -20.23 9.24
CA ILE A 134 12.95 -20.06 8.75
C ILE A 134 12.37 -21.39 8.23
N GLU A 135 13.15 -22.16 7.47
CA GLU A 135 12.75 -23.51 7.01
C GLU A 135 12.40 -24.42 8.20
N ASN A 136 13.22 -24.42 9.27
CA ASN A 136 12.90 -25.21 10.47
C ASN A 136 11.61 -24.72 11.15
N ALA A 137 11.34 -23.42 11.15
CA ALA A 137 10.09 -22.87 11.71
C ALA A 137 8.87 -23.31 10.88
N ILE A 138 8.97 -23.28 9.55
CA ILE A 138 7.94 -23.78 8.63
C ILE A 138 7.63 -25.26 8.91
N ASP A 139 8.65 -26.10 9.04
CA ASP A 139 8.50 -27.53 9.34
C ASP A 139 7.74 -27.75 10.65
N VAL A 140 8.12 -27.02 11.70
CA VAL A 140 7.51 -27.14 13.04
C VAL A 140 6.07 -26.67 13.03
N LEU A 141 5.78 -25.53 12.43
CA LEU A 141 4.42 -24.96 12.34
C LEU A 141 3.49 -25.86 11.55
N THR A 142 3.96 -26.37 10.41
CA THR A 142 3.23 -27.33 9.58
C THR A 142 2.94 -28.61 10.37
N ALA A 143 3.91 -29.12 11.13
CA ALA A 143 3.74 -30.34 11.93
C ALA A 143 2.67 -30.21 13.03
N VAL A 144 2.47 -29.00 13.58
CA VAL A 144 1.40 -28.74 14.57
C VAL A 144 0.07 -28.35 13.93
N GLY A 145 -0.03 -28.30 12.61
CA GLY A 145 -1.29 -28.12 11.89
C GLY A 145 -1.62 -26.67 11.53
N VAL A 146 -0.61 -25.79 11.44
CA VAL A 146 -0.78 -24.51 10.72
C VAL A 146 -1.02 -24.81 9.24
N GLU A 147 -2.09 -24.24 8.67
CA GLU A 147 -2.57 -24.61 7.33
C GLU A 147 -1.91 -23.79 6.24
N LYS A 148 -1.68 -22.49 6.49
CA LYS A 148 -0.99 -21.56 5.59
C LYS A 148 0.11 -20.80 6.32
N ILE A 149 1.16 -20.44 5.61
CA ILE A 149 2.27 -19.62 6.13
C ILE A 149 2.50 -18.46 5.16
N ALA A 150 2.24 -17.23 5.61
CA ALA A 150 2.66 -16.01 4.94
C ALA A 150 4.14 -15.75 5.26
N LEU A 151 5.01 -15.97 4.28
CA LEU A 151 6.44 -15.74 4.40
C LEU A 151 6.80 -14.39 3.78
N PHE A 152 7.25 -13.45 4.62
CA PHE A 152 7.64 -12.12 4.17
C PHE A 152 9.10 -12.11 3.72
N THR A 153 9.40 -11.51 2.57
CA THR A 153 10.77 -11.13 2.22
C THR A 153 11.20 -9.90 3.01
N LEU A 154 12.50 -9.61 3.05
CA LEU A 154 13.00 -8.38 3.66
C LEU A 154 12.68 -7.18 2.76
N PRO A 155 12.40 -5.99 3.30
CA PRO A 155 12.47 -4.77 2.50
C PRO A 155 13.88 -4.60 1.92
N ASP A 156 14.00 -3.92 0.79
CA ASP A 156 15.31 -3.52 0.27
C ASP A 156 15.94 -2.52 1.25
N LEU A 157 16.91 -3.01 2.01
CA LEU A 157 17.62 -2.20 2.99
C LEU A 157 18.35 -1.03 2.33
N SER A 158 18.70 -1.12 1.04
CA SER A 158 19.40 -0.06 0.32
C SER A 158 18.58 1.23 0.20
N VAL A 159 17.25 1.14 0.24
CA VAL A 159 16.35 2.31 0.17
C VAL A 159 15.89 2.81 1.54
N THR A 160 16.31 2.14 2.62
CA THR A 160 15.96 2.59 3.98
C THR A 160 16.74 3.85 4.38
N PRO A 161 16.11 4.79 5.11
CA PRO A 161 16.80 6.01 5.54
C PRO A 161 18.05 5.75 6.40
N GLU A 162 18.08 4.68 7.19
CA GLU A 162 19.26 4.28 7.99
C GLU A 162 20.48 4.00 7.10
N ILE A 163 20.33 3.09 6.13
CA ILE A 163 21.42 2.70 5.24
C ILE A 163 21.80 3.83 4.28
N GLN A 164 20.82 4.63 3.82
CA GLN A 164 21.08 5.85 3.05
C GLN A 164 21.89 6.86 3.86
N GLY A 165 21.54 7.09 5.14
CA GLY A 165 22.28 7.98 6.04
C GLY A 165 23.70 7.50 6.34
N LEU A 166 23.88 6.19 6.54
CA LEU A 166 25.20 5.58 6.70
C LEU A 166 26.04 5.74 5.43
N ALA A 167 25.47 5.48 4.26
CA ALA A 167 26.14 5.65 2.97
C ALA A 167 26.60 7.10 2.75
N GLN A 168 25.76 8.08 3.12
CA GLN A 168 26.13 9.50 3.07
C GLN A 168 27.33 9.81 3.98
N THR A 169 27.36 9.24 5.19
CA THR A 169 28.47 9.41 6.14
C THR A 169 29.79 8.82 5.62
N LEU A 170 29.72 7.74 4.83
CA LEU A 170 30.87 7.08 4.22
C LEU A 170 31.43 7.80 2.97
N GLY A 171 30.74 8.83 2.46
CA GLY A 171 31.19 9.62 1.31
C GLY A 171 31.46 8.76 0.07
N ALA A 172 32.71 8.71 -0.39
CA ALA A 172 33.09 7.98 -1.62
C ALA A 172 32.86 6.46 -1.53
N GLN A 173 32.74 5.89 -0.33
CA GLN A 173 32.44 4.47 -0.14
C GLN A 173 30.94 4.18 -0.06
N GLY A 174 30.10 5.21 0.11
CA GLY A 174 28.65 5.09 0.26
C GLY A 174 27.96 4.28 -0.83
N PRO A 175 28.22 4.53 -2.14
CA PRO A 175 27.61 3.73 -3.20
C PRO A 175 27.92 2.23 -3.12
N GLY A 176 29.08 1.86 -2.57
CA GLY A 176 29.43 0.45 -2.35
C GLY A 176 28.61 -0.20 -1.24
N LEU A 177 28.26 0.54 -0.19
CA LEU A 177 27.36 0.06 0.87
C LEU A 177 25.94 -0.16 0.33
N LEU A 178 25.41 0.79 -0.44
CA LEU A 178 24.07 0.67 -1.04
C LEU A 178 23.99 -0.54 -1.97
N ALA A 179 24.99 -0.72 -2.83
CA ALA A 179 25.07 -1.88 -3.72
C ALA A 179 25.14 -3.20 -2.95
N LEU A 180 25.91 -3.25 -1.86
CA LEU A 180 25.99 -4.43 -0.99
C LEU A 180 24.65 -4.72 -0.29
N ALA A 181 23.98 -3.69 0.23
CA ALA A 181 22.69 -3.84 0.89
C ALA A 181 21.61 -4.39 -0.08
N HIS A 182 21.58 -3.86 -1.30
CA HIS A 182 20.68 -4.34 -2.35
C HIS A 182 21.02 -5.78 -2.77
N GLU A 183 22.32 -6.11 -2.98
CA GLU A 183 22.75 -7.48 -3.32
C GLU A 183 22.33 -8.50 -2.23
N LEU A 184 22.43 -8.12 -0.96
CA LEU A 184 21.95 -8.94 0.15
C LEU A 184 20.44 -9.18 0.09
N GLY A 185 19.67 -8.14 -0.22
CA GLY A 185 18.23 -8.22 -0.42
C GLY A 185 17.85 -9.17 -1.56
N VAL A 186 18.45 -9.02 -2.74
CA VAL A 186 18.24 -9.91 -3.90
C VAL A 186 18.54 -11.37 -3.57
N LEU A 187 19.64 -11.63 -2.86
CA LEU A 187 20.01 -13.00 -2.45
C LEU A 187 19.05 -13.58 -1.41
N ASN A 188 18.54 -12.75 -0.48
CA ASN A 188 17.51 -13.15 0.48
C ASN A 188 16.20 -13.46 -0.24
N GLU A 189 15.70 -12.55 -1.07
CA GLU A 189 14.47 -12.68 -1.86
C GLU A 189 14.49 -13.97 -2.69
N THR A 190 15.58 -14.21 -3.44
CA THR A 190 15.78 -15.43 -4.23
C THR A 190 15.67 -16.69 -3.36
N ALA A 191 16.25 -16.66 -2.15
CA ALA A 191 16.22 -17.81 -1.26
C ALA A 191 14.83 -18.02 -0.63
N MET A 192 14.10 -16.95 -0.30
CA MET A 192 12.72 -17.05 0.18
C MET A 192 11.76 -17.53 -0.90
N GLN A 193 11.92 -17.07 -2.15
CA GLN A 193 11.17 -17.57 -3.31
C GLN A 193 11.38 -19.09 -3.51
N GLN A 194 12.62 -19.57 -3.39
CA GLN A 194 12.93 -21.01 -3.46
C GLN A 194 12.29 -21.79 -2.30
N LEU A 195 12.27 -21.21 -1.10
CA LEU A 195 11.66 -21.81 0.07
C LEU A 195 10.13 -21.92 -0.10
N ALA A 196 9.47 -20.85 -0.54
CA ALA A 196 8.04 -20.84 -0.84
C ALA A 196 7.70 -21.86 -1.94
N ALA A 197 8.44 -21.86 -3.06
CA ALA A 197 8.22 -22.80 -4.16
C ALA A 197 8.38 -24.29 -3.76
N SER A 198 9.14 -24.56 -2.70
CA SER A 198 9.36 -25.92 -2.19
C SER A 198 8.32 -26.35 -1.14
N ASN A 199 7.47 -25.43 -0.67
CA ASN A 199 6.51 -25.66 0.41
C ASN A 199 5.11 -25.23 -0.01
N PRO A 200 4.19 -26.17 -0.32
CA PRO A 200 2.89 -25.85 -0.92
C PRO A 200 1.92 -25.08 -0.01
N ASN A 201 2.22 -24.98 1.28
CA ASN A 201 1.45 -24.20 2.25
C ASN A 201 2.06 -22.82 2.54
N VAL A 202 3.11 -22.43 1.81
CA VAL A 202 3.78 -21.14 1.99
C VAL A 202 3.40 -20.21 0.85
N GLU A 203 2.85 -19.05 1.21
CA GLU A 203 2.59 -17.92 0.32
C GLU A 203 3.64 -16.85 0.56
N LEU A 204 4.25 -16.35 -0.51
CA LEU A 204 5.31 -15.34 -0.41
C LEU A 204 4.70 -13.93 -0.45
N VAL A 205 4.96 -13.14 0.59
CA VAL A 205 4.67 -11.72 0.64
C VAL A 205 5.95 -10.95 0.31
N ASP A 206 6.09 -10.54 -0.94
CA ASP A 206 7.33 -9.98 -1.47
C ASP A 206 7.52 -8.48 -1.16
N ILE A 207 7.86 -8.19 0.10
CA ILE A 207 8.12 -6.83 0.58
C ILE A 207 9.35 -6.20 -0.06
N PHE A 208 10.33 -6.99 -0.51
CA PHE A 208 11.47 -6.49 -1.28
C PHE A 208 10.98 -5.71 -2.50
N LYS A 209 10.16 -6.35 -3.35
CA LYS A 209 9.57 -5.71 -4.52
C LYS A 209 8.65 -4.55 -4.19
N LEU A 210 7.83 -4.68 -3.15
CA LEU A 210 6.97 -3.58 -2.69
C LEU A 210 7.79 -2.35 -2.29
N SER A 211 8.89 -2.56 -1.56
CA SER A 211 9.75 -1.48 -1.09
C SER A 211 10.51 -0.79 -2.23
N GLU A 212 10.95 -1.55 -3.25
CA GLU A 212 11.54 -0.97 -4.46
C GLU A 212 10.50 -0.15 -5.25
N ALA A 213 9.28 -0.67 -5.39
CA ALA A 213 8.21 0.03 -6.08
C ALA A 213 7.82 1.33 -5.35
N ALA A 214 7.67 1.28 -4.03
CA ALA A 214 7.36 2.46 -3.21
C ALA A 214 8.51 3.48 -3.19
N ALA A 215 9.76 3.04 -3.23
CA ALA A 215 10.90 3.95 -3.33
C ALA A 215 11.00 4.64 -4.71
N ALA A 216 10.63 3.93 -5.78
CA ALA A 216 10.70 4.43 -7.14
C ALA A 216 9.53 5.35 -7.52
N ASP A 217 8.32 5.07 -7.02
CA ASP A 217 7.11 5.84 -7.28
C ASP A 217 6.26 6.00 -6.00
N PRO A 218 6.73 6.80 -5.02
CA PRO A 218 6.09 6.91 -3.70
C PRO A 218 4.66 7.46 -3.78
N LEU A 219 4.37 8.33 -4.75
CA LEU A 219 3.05 8.92 -4.95
C LEU A 219 2.00 7.85 -5.27
N SER A 220 2.40 6.78 -5.95
CA SER A 220 1.51 5.66 -6.26
C SER A 220 1.02 4.90 -5.02
N PHE A 221 1.67 5.10 -3.88
CA PHE A 221 1.32 4.53 -2.57
C PHE A 221 0.88 5.61 -1.57
N GLY A 222 0.64 6.84 -2.02
CA GLY A 222 0.22 7.96 -1.16
C GLY A 222 1.34 8.61 -0.35
N PHE A 223 2.60 8.40 -0.72
CA PHE A 223 3.77 9.00 -0.04
C PHE A 223 4.41 10.13 -0.85
N THR A 224 4.97 11.13 -0.17
CA THR A 224 5.58 12.32 -0.79
C THR A 224 7.10 12.20 -0.96
N ASP A 225 7.81 11.70 0.06
CA ASP A 225 9.24 11.32 -0.01
C ASP A 225 9.52 10.15 0.93
N PRO A 226 9.91 8.96 0.42
CA PRO A 226 10.17 7.79 1.24
C PRO A 226 11.48 7.87 2.03
N ASN A 227 12.37 8.83 1.71
CA ASN A 227 13.71 8.92 2.31
C ASN A 227 13.80 9.88 3.50
N ILE A 228 12.71 10.57 3.85
CA ILE A 228 12.67 11.50 5.00
C ILE A 228 11.88 10.83 6.14
N PRO A 229 12.55 10.33 7.20
CA PRO A 229 11.85 9.79 8.35
C PRO A 229 10.99 10.83 9.05
N MET A 230 9.84 10.39 9.57
CA MET A 230 8.91 11.23 10.31
C MET A 230 9.55 11.89 11.54
N LEU A 231 10.48 11.21 12.21
CA LEU A 231 11.22 11.76 13.36
C LEU A 231 12.32 12.78 12.97
N SER A 232 12.57 13.00 11.68
CA SER A 232 13.52 14.02 11.20
C SER A 232 12.93 15.43 11.31
N PRO A 233 13.70 16.47 11.68
CA PRO A 233 13.22 17.86 11.63
C PRO A 233 12.73 18.33 10.25
N LEU A 234 13.17 17.64 9.18
CA LEU A 234 12.76 17.92 7.81
C LEU A 234 11.33 17.43 7.49
N SER A 235 10.69 16.64 8.36
CA SER A 235 9.30 16.18 8.19
C SER A 235 8.26 17.27 8.50
N ALA A 236 8.70 18.44 8.98
CA ALA A 236 7.81 19.55 9.33
C ALA A 236 7.02 20.03 8.10
N GLY A 237 5.71 19.77 8.08
CA GLY A 237 4.80 20.11 6.99
C GLY A 237 4.22 18.93 6.20
N PHE A 238 4.51 17.69 6.62
CA PHE A 238 3.86 16.49 6.08
C PHE A 238 2.92 15.88 7.10
N ALA A 239 1.80 15.33 6.61
CA ALA A 239 0.92 14.49 7.41
C ALA A 239 1.61 13.14 7.69
N PRO A 240 1.36 12.51 8.86
CA PRO A 240 1.98 11.23 9.20
C PRO A 240 1.74 10.09 8.19
N ASN A 241 0.70 10.19 7.37
CA ASN A 241 0.36 9.20 6.36
C ASN A 241 0.91 9.52 4.95
N GLU A 242 1.50 10.70 4.76
CA GLU A 242 2.26 11.05 3.55
C GLU A 242 3.72 10.58 3.64
N ILE A 243 4.15 10.10 4.80
CA ILE A 243 5.52 9.66 5.06
C ILE A 243 5.54 8.14 5.21
N ALA A 244 6.43 7.46 4.49
CA ALA A 244 6.57 6.01 4.55
C ALA A 244 7.37 5.54 5.79
N SER A 245 8.41 6.28 6.19
CA SER A 245 9.32 5.88 7.28
C SER A 245 9.06 6.66 8.56
N PHE A 246 8.83 5.96 9.67
CA PHE A 246 8.70 6.57 10.99
C PHE A 246 10.06 7.03 11.51
N ASP A 247 11.03 6.11 11.56
CA ASP A 247 12.43 6.37 11.91
C ASP A 247 13.37 5.87 10.78
N GLY A 248 14.64 5.62 11.08
CA GLY A 248 15.62 5.16 10.09
C GLY A 248 15.30 3.79 9.47
N LEU A 249 14.57 2.94 10.20
CA LEU A 249 14.34 1.54 9.84
C LEU A 249 12.87 1.17 9.73
N HIS A 250 12.01 1.79 10.54
CA HIS A 250 10.65 1.32 10.72
C HIS A 250 9.64 2.12 9.90
N PRO A 251 8.64 1.45 9.31
CA PRO A 251 7.54 2.13 8.61
C PRO A 251 6.65 2.95 9.53
N THR A 252 5.96 3.95 8.97
CA THR A 252 4.80 4.56 9.63
C THR A 252 3.59 3.61 9.62
N TYR A 253 2.56 3.96 10.38
CA TYR A 253 1.24 3.33 10.36
C TYR A 253 0.68 3.20 8.94
N ALA A 254 0.83 4.24 8.12
CA ALA A 254 0.34 4.24 6.74
C ALA A 254 1.13 3.26 5.85
N ALA A 255 2.46 3.22 5.97
CA ALA A 255 3.26 2.24 5.25
C ALA A 255 3.04 0.81 5.75
N HIS A 256 2.76 0.62 7.04
CA HIS A 256 2.28 -0.66 7.56
C HIS A 256 0.90 -1.04 6.99
N GLY A 257 0.01 -0.08 6.72
CA GLY A 257 -1.26 -0.32 6.03
C GLY A 257 -1.07 -0.81 4.60
N VAL A 258 -0.15 -0.20 3.85
CA VAL A 258 0.22 -0.68 2.50
C VAL A 258 0.78 -2.10 2.56
N GLN A 259 1.64 -2.41 3.54
CA GLN A 259 2.15 -3.77 3.74
C GLN A 259 1.06 -4.78 4.12
N ALA A 260 0.10 -4.38 4.98
CA ALA A 260 -1.02 -5.21 5.38
C ALA A 260 -1.92 -5.52 4.19
N ALA A 261 -2.31 -4.51 3.42
CA ALA A 261 -3.19 -4.69 2.28
C ALA A 261 -2.54 -5.48 1.13
N PHE A 262 -1.22 -5.35 0.96
CA PHE A 262 -0.45 -6.21 0.06
C PHE A 262 -0.43 -7.67 0.53
N ALA A 263 -0.27 -7.91 1.84
CA ALA A 263 -0.32 -9.25 2.40
C ALA A 263 -1.74 -9.87 2.35
N ASP A 264 -2.78 -9.06 2.59
CA ASP A 264 -4.18 -9.44 2.41
C ASP A 264 -4.41 -9.90 0.96
N ALA A 265 -4.01 -9.07 -0.02
CA ALA A 265 -4.11 -9.40 -1.44
C ALA A 265 -3.45 -10.74 -1.80
N VAL A 266 -2.25 -11.02 -1.26
CA VAL A 266 -1.57 -12.31 -1.45
C VAL A 266 -2.37 -13.47 -0.83
N LEU A 267 -2.91 -13.28 0.38
CA LEU A 267 -3.55 -14.35 1.15
C LEU A 267 -4.98 -14.67 0.71
N THR A 268 -5.66 -13.71 0.09
CA THR A 268 -7.08 -13.84 -0.31
C THR A 268 -7.30 -14.08 -1.80
N SER A 269 -6.25 -13.97 -2.62
CA SER A 269 -6.33 -14.22 -4.06
C SER A 269 -6.12 -15.70 -4.39
N ASP A 270 -6.76 -16.17 -5.45
CA ASP A 270 -6.59 -17.52 -5.99
C ASP A 270 -5.22 -17.66 -6.67
N HIS A 271 -4.74 -16.59 -7.32
CA HIS A 271 -3.40 -16.53 -7.90
C HIS A 271 -2.73 -15.18 -7.63
N THR A 272 -1.43 -15.22 -7.36
CA THR A 272 -0.60 -14.02 -7.22
C THR A 272 0.46 -14.00 -8.33
N GLN A 273 0.64 -12.85 -8.98
CA GLN A 273 1.65 -12.65 -10.01
C GLN A 273 2.44 -11.35 -9.81
N PHE A 274 3.71 -11.50 -9.48
CA PHE A 274 4.68 -10.40 -9.45
C PHE A 274 5.37 -10.28 -10.80
N LEU A 275 5.32 -9.10 -11.42
CA LEU A 275 5.88 -8.86 -12.75
C LEU A 275 7.21 -8.10 -12.65
N ASP A 276 8.23 -8.63 -13.32
CA ASP A 276 9.60 -8.09 -13.38
C ASP A 276 9.85 -7.24 -14.66
N GLY A 277 8.78 -6.92 -15.38
CA GLY A 277 8.84 -6.15 -16.62
C GLY A 277 9.17 -6.94 -17.89
N THR A 278 9.47 -8.24 -17.81
CA THR A 278 9.81 -9.05 -18.99
C THR A 278 8.60 -9.40 -19.89
N LYS A 279 7.37 -9.31 -19.36
CA LYS A 279 6.14 -9.60 -20.09
C LYS A 279 5.35 -8.33 -20.37
N ARG A 280 5.08 -8.06 -21.65
CA ARG A 280 4.29 -6.89 -22.08
C ARG A 280 2.78 -7.09 -22.06
N VAL A 281 2.33 -8.34 -22.10
CA VAL A 281 0.90 -8.71 -22.06
C VAL A 281 0.70 -9.80 -21.02
N ILE A 282 -0.26 -9.59 -20.13
CA ILE A 282 -0.59 -10.46 -19.00
C ILE A 282 -2.07 -10.85 -19.08
N HIS A 283 -2.36 -12.12 -18.80
CA HIS A 283 -3.73 -12.66 -18.70
C HIS A 283 -3.82 -13.50 -17.42
N ALA A 284 -4.70 -13.13 -16.49
CA ALA A 284 -4.86 -13.84 -15.22
C ALA A 284 -5.97 -14.91 -15.28
N HIS A 285 -6.93 -14.74 -16.19
CA HIS A 285 -7.94 -15.71 -16.62
C HIS A 285 -9.16 -15.79 -15.68
N ASN A 286 -9.28 -16.85 -14.88
CA ASN A 286 -10.46 -17.05 -14.01
C ASN A 286 -9.98 -17.19 -12.57
N GLY A 287 -10.69 -16.58 -11.63
CA GLY A 287 -10.36 -16.57 -10.21
C GLY A 287 -10.11 -15.15 -9.75
N ASN A 288 -10.04 -14.91 -8.45
CA ASN A 288 -9.61 -13.62 -7.94
C ASN A 288 -8.08 -13.54 -8.05
N ASP A 289 -7.55 -12.64 -8.85
CA ASP A 289 -6.12 -12.55 -9.13
C ASP A 289 -5.48 -11.30 -8.48
N PHE A 290 -4.34 -11.47 -7.81
CA PHE A 290 -3.49 -10.36 -7.40
C PHE A 290 -2.31 -10.20 -8.38
N ILE A 291 -2.29 -9.08 -9.11
CA ILE A 291 -1.24 -8.75 -10.07
C ILE A 291 -0.50 -7.51 -9.59
N PHE A 292 0.80 -7.63 -9.38
CA PHE A 292 1.65 -6.52 -8.97
C PHE A 292 2.79 -6.31 -9.95
N ALA A 293 2.70 -5.25 -10.74
CA ALA A 293 3.74 -4.80 -11.66
C ALA A 293 4.61 -3.74 -11.01
N THR A 294 5.93 -3.99 -10.98
CA THR A 294 6.91 -3.04 -10.44
C THR A 294 7.53 -2.21 -11.56
N PRO A 295 8.18 -1.07 -11.22
CA PRO A 295 9.08 -0.41 -12.13
C PRO A 295 10.09 -1.42 -12.68
N ILE A 296 10.19 -1.42 -13.99
CA ILE A 296 11.13 -2.22 -14.74
C ILE A 296 12.52 -1.70 -14.44
N ASP A 297 13.43 -2.63 -14.14
CA ASP A 297 14.89 -2.48 -14.16
C ASP A 297 15.34 -1.07 -14.60
N THR A 298 15.72 -0.24 -13.62
CA THR A 298 16.17 1.14 -13.88
C THR A 298 17.40 1.19 -14.79
N ALA A 299 18.13 0.07 -14.96
CA ALA A 299 19.22 -0.08 -15.90
C ALA A 299 18.78 -0.44 -17.34
N ASN A 300 17.51 -0.82 -17.54
CA ASN A 300 16.95 -1.17 -18.85
C ASN A 300 15.64 -0.42 -19.17
N ARG A 301 15.77 0.90 -19.36
CA ARG A 301 14.71 1.80 -19.88
C ARG A 301 14.20 1.47 -21.30
N SER A 302 14.62 0.36 -21.94
CA SER A 302 14.03 -0.08 -23.21
C SER A 302 12.82 -1.00 -23.02
N LEU A 303 12.65 -1.49 -21.79
CA LEU A 303 11.52 -2.29 -21.38
C LEU A 303 10.37 -1.41 -20.82
N SER A 304 10.59 -0.10 -20.63
CA SER A 304 9.78 0.86 -19.83
C SER A 304 8.39 1.26 -20.31
N ASP A 305 7.96 0.92 -21.52
CA ASP A 305 7.01 1.89 -22.09
C ASP A 305 5.57 1.43 -22.20
N ASN A 306 5.22 0.14 -22.22
CA ASN A 306 3.79 -0.23 -22.28
C ASN A 306 3.48 -1.66 -21.80
N TYR A 307 2.54 -1.79 -20.85
CA TYR A 307 1.94 -3.07 -20.45
C TYR A 307 0.45 -3.12 -20.73
N THR A 308 -0.01 -4.29 -21.17
CA THR A 308 -1.44 -4.62 -21.22
C THR A 308 -1.74 -5.74 -20.25
N ILE A 309 -2.62 -5.49 -19.28
CA ILE A 309 -3.06 -6.47 -18.29
C ILE A 309 -4.53 -6.79 -18.54
N TYR A 310 -4.87 -8.08 -18.54
CA TYR A 310 -6.24 -8.57 -18.53
C TYR A 310 -6.43 -9.41 -17.27
N GLY A 311 -7.25 -8.92 -16.32
CA GLY A 311 -7.66 -9.64 -15.11
C GLY A 311 -8.44 -10.89 -15.50
N GLY A 312 -9.63 -10.69 -16.06
CA GLY A 312 -10.43 -11.74 -16.68
C GLY A 312 -11.77 -11.89 -15.98
N THR A 313 -11.94 -12.94 -15.17
CA THR A 313 -13.14 -13.11 -14.34
C THR A 313 -12.76 -13.36 -12.91
N GLY A 314 -13.38 -12.68 -11.97
CA GLY A 314 -13.03 -12.69 -10.56
C GLY A 314 -13.04 -11.27 -10.01
N ASN A 315 -12.80 -11.12 -8.73
CA ASN A 315 -12.55 -9.81 -8.13
C ASN A 315 -11.04 -9.61 -8.07
N ASP A 316 -10.47 -8.95 -9.07
CA ASP A 316 -9.03 -8.84 -9.27
C ASP A 316 -8.46 -7.62 -8.56
N LEU A 317 -7.24 -7.75 -8.03
CA LEU A 317 -6.45 -6.67 -7.45
C LEU A 317 -5.25 -6.43 -8.37
N ILE A 318 -5.23 -5.31 -9.09
CA ILE A 318 -4.23 -5.04 -10.12
C ILE A 318 -3.50 -3.74 -9.83
N PHE A 319 -2.20 -3.85 -9.56
CA PHE A 319 -1.27 -2.73 -9.55
C PHE A 319 -0.42 -2.76 -10.81
N ALA A 320 -0.68 -1.84 -11.74
CA ALA A 320 -0.02 -1.83 -13.05
C ALA A 320 1.37 -1.17 -13.06
N GLY A 321 1.80 -0.61 -11.93
CA GLY A 321 3.10 0.07 -11.81
C GLY A 321 3.19 1.35 -12.65
N PRO A 322 4.40 1.93 -12.79
CA PRO A 322 4.63 3.09 -13.63
C PRO A 322 4.77 2.73 -15.12
N GLY A 323 4.64 3.73 -15.98
CA GLY A 323 4.68 3.62 -17.45
C GLY A 323 3.33 3.91 -18.10
N ASP A 324 3.27 3.86 -19.44
CA ASP A 324 1.98 3.92 -20.12
C ASP A 324 1.30 2.54 -20.00
N VAL A 325 0.13 2.47 -19.39
CA VAL A 325 -0.51 1.17 -19.07
C VAL A 325 -1.91 1.07 -19.65
N THR A 326 -2.26 -0.14 -20.06
CA THR A 326 -3.64 -0.50 -20.41
C THR A 326 -4.07 -1.68 -19.55
N VAL A 327 -5.14 -1.52 -18.79
CA VAL A 327 -5.63 -2.57 -17.89
C VAL A 327 -7.10 -2.80 -18.11
N HIS A 328 -7.48 -4.06 -18.25
CA HIS A 328 -8.87 -4.51 -18.31
C HIS A 328 -9.13 -5.41 -17.10
N GLY A 329 -10.05 -5.01 -16.21
CA GLY A 329 -10.51 -5.82 -15.08
C GLY A 329 -11.29 -7.04 -15.57
N GLY A 330 -12.41 -6.79 -16.23
CA GLY A 330 -13.18 -7.82 -16.93
C GLY A 330 -14.54 -8.05 -16.28
N ARG A 331 -14.73 -9.18 -15.60
CA ARG A 331 -15.99 -9.51 -14.91
C ARG A 331 -15.73 -9.78 -13.45
N GLY A 332 -16.51 -9.13 -12.59
CA GLY A 332 -16.36 -9.17 -11.15
C GLY A 332 -16.00 -7.77 -10.67
N ASN A 333 -15.76 -7.63 -9.38
CA ASN A 333 -15.55 -6.34 -8.74
C ASN A 333 -14.03 -6.13 -8.58
N ASP A 334 -13.44 -5.36 -9.47
CA ASP A 334 -12.00 -5.22 -9.63
C ASP A 334 -11.48 -3.94 -8.96
N LEU A 335 -10.27 -3.99 -8.41
CA LEU A 335 -9.50 -2.81 -8.00
C LEU A 335 -8.28 -2.68 -8.90
N ILE A 336 -8.23 -1.61 -9.68
CA ILE A 336 -7.17 -1.34 -10.64
C ILE A 336 -6.48 -0.04 -10.30
N ALA A 337 -5.19 -0.10 -10.00
CA ALA A 337 -4.35 1.05 -9.71
C ALA A 337 -3.20 1.17 -10.73
N ALA A 338 -3.05 2.34 -11.33
CA ALA A 338 -1.91 2.68 -12.18
C ALA A 338 -1.04 3.76 -11.55
N GLY A 339 0.27 3.60 -11.68
CA GLY A 339 1.24 4.56 -11.18
C GLY A 339 1.45 5.75 -12.10
N SER A 340 2.64 6.33 -12.08
CA SER A 340 3.02 7.43 -12.99
C SER A 340 3.02 7.01 -14.47
N GLY A 341 2.74 7.93 -15.40
CA GLY A 341 2.62 7.65 -16.85
C GLY A 341 1.16 7.66 -17.34
N ASN A 342 0.88 7.47 -18.63
CA ASN A 342 -0.50 7.55 -19.13
C ASN A 342 -1.27 6.26 -18.82
N ALA A 343 -2.41 6.34 -18.15
CA ALA A 343 -3.23 5.17 -17.83
C ALA A 343 -4.45 5.05 -18.74
N SER A 344 -4.75 3.84 -19.21
CA SER A 344 -6.03 3.45 -19.83
C SER A 344 -6.63 2.29 -19.04
N LEU A 345 -7.57 2.57 -18.14
CA LEU A 345 -8.14 1.58 -17.23
C LEU A 345 -9.60 1.31 -17.62
N TYR A 346 -9.96 0.03 -17.67
CA TYR A 346 -11.30 -0.44 -17.99
C TYR A 346 -11.76 -1.40 -16.89
N GLY A 347 -12.82 -1.05 -16.16
CA GLY A 347 -13.41 -1.89 -15.10
C GLY A 347 -14.10 -3.11 -15.70
N GLY A 348 -15.23 -2.86 -16.39
CA GLY A 348 -15.94 -3.88 -17.14
C GLY A 348 -17.32 -4.16 -16.55
N ILE A 349 -17.55 -5.37 -16.05
CA ILE A 349 -18.83 -5.77 -15.45
C ILE A 349 -18.60 -6.03 -13.96
N GLY A 350 -19.21 -5.23 -13.09
CA GLY A 350 -19.12 -5.38 -11.64
C GLY A 350 -19.01 -4.00 -11.00
N ASP A 351 -19.00 -3.95 -9.67
CA ASP A 351 -18.71 -2.70 -8.95
C ASP A 351 -17.18 -2.56 -8.85
N ASP A 352 -16.57 -1.67 -9.64
CA ASP A 352 -15.12 -1.55 -9.82
C ASP A 352 -14.53 -0.29 -9.15
N VAL A 353 -13.23 -0.34 -8.82
CA VAL A 353 -12.44 0.82 -8.36
C VAL A 353 -11.25 1.03 -9.30
N LEU A 354 -11.29 2.12 -10.06
CA LEU A 354 -10.22 2.52 -10.98
C LEU A 354 -9.47 3.72 -10.41
N ALA A 355 -8.17 3.59 -10.17
CA ALA A 355 -7.35 4.62 -9.55
C ALA A 355 -6.09 4.93 -10.37
N THR A 356 -5.78 6.21 -10.52
CA THR A 356 -4.48 6.66 -11.01
C THR A 356 -3.94 7.82 -10.19
N ASN A 357 -2.66 7.73 -9.83
CA ASN A 357 -1.91 8.82 -9.21
C ASN A 357 -1.10 9.63 -10.25
N SER A 358 -1.29 9.34 -11.54
CA SER A 358 -0.52 9.97 -12.61
C SER A 358 -0.93 11.42 -12.89
N LEU A 359 0.06 12.25 -13.23
CA LEU A 359 -0.14 13.58 -13.79
C LEU A 359 -0.21 13.60 -15.33
N GLY A 360 -0.28 12.42 -15.96
CA GLY A 360 -0.34 12.23 -17.41
C GLY A 360 -1.72 12.45 -18.02
N SER A 361 -1.89 11.92 -19.24
CA SER A 361 -3.20 11.82 -19.91
C SER A 361 -3.83 10.47 -19.58
N ASN A 362 -4.91 10.46 -18.80
CA ASN A 362 -5.52 9.24 -18.33
C ASN A 362 -6.95 9.07 -18.86
N PHE A 363 -7.31 7.83 -19.14
CA PHE A 363 -8.64 7.41 -19.57
C PHE A 363 -9.11 6.28 -18.64
N LEU A 364 -10.20 6.50 -17.92
CA LEU A 364 -10.81 5.51 -17.03
C LEU A 364 -12.26 5.30 -17.49
N ASP A 365 -12.62 4.06 -17.81
CA ASP A 365 -13.95 3.63 -18.23
C ASP A 365 -14.40 2.50 -17.30
N ALA A 366 -15.40 2.80 -16.46
CA ALA A 366 -15.82 1.92 -15.39
C ALA A 366 -16.71 0.78 -15.91
N GLY A 367 -17.64 1.10 -16.81
CA GLY A 367 -18.45 0.11 -17.52
C GLY A 367 -19.84 -0.05 -16.90
N THR A 368 -20.13 -1.20 -16.32
CA THR A 368 -21.45 -1.46 -15.71
C THR A 368 -21.32 -1.88 -14.26
N GLY A 369 -22.01 -1.19 -13.37
CA GLY A 369 -21.94 -1.43 -11.92
C GLY A 369 -22.00 -0.10 -11.20
N ASN A 370 -21.89 -0.11 -9.87
CA ASN A 370 -21.65 1.12 -9.14
C ASN A 370 -20.14 1.21 -8.94
N ASP A 371 -19.51 2.14 -9.62
CA ASP A 371 -18.06 2.18 -9.74
C ASP A 371 -17.47 3.37 -8.98
N ALA A 372 -16.16 3.34 -8.74
CA ALA A 372 -15.40 4.48 -8.25
C ALA A 372 -14.19 4.78 -9.13
N LEU A 373 -14.10 6.01 -9.63
CA LEU A 373 -13.02 6.49 -10.49
C LEU A 373 -12.23 7.57 -9.74
N ILE A 374 -10.99 7.26 -9.37
CA ILE A 374 -10.11 8.10 -8.53
C ILE A 374 -8.95 8.61 -9.38
N ALA A 375 -8.82 9.93 -9.53
CA ALA A 375 -7.75 10.54 -10.29
C ALA A 375 -7.18 11.79 -9.60
N ASN A 376 -5.90 12.05 -9.82
CA ASN A 376 -5.29 13.33 -9.46
C ASN A 376 -5.76 14.42 -10.43
N ARG A 377 -6.12 15.60 -9.89
CA ARG A 377 -6.52 16.76 -10.70
C ARG A 377 -5.38 17.27 -11.59
N GLY A 378 -4.15 17.27 -11.08
CA GLY A 378 -2.99 17.63 -11.89
C GLY A 378 -2.83 16.60 -12.99
N GLY A 379 -3.20 16.91 -14.24
CA GLY A 379 -3.21 15.95 -15.35
C GLY A 379 -4.31 16.26 -16.36
N THR A 380 -4.45 15.38 -17.36
CA THR A 380 -5.58 15.41 -18.31
C THR A 380 -6.36 14.12 -18.19
N ASN A 381 -7.53 14.15 -17.55
CA ASN A 381 -8.30 12.93 -17.29
C ASN A 381 -9.61 12.93 -18.06
N THR A 382 -9.97 11.75 -18.59
CA THR A 382 -11.31 11.43 -19.08
C THR A 382 -11.83 10.27 -18.24
N LEU A 383 -12.90 10.51 -17.49
CA LEU A 383 -13.53 9.54 -16.59
C LEU A 383 -14.96 9.29 -17.09
N ASP A 384 -15.28 8.04 -17.39
CA ASP A 384 -16.61 7.60 -17.82
C ASP A 384 -17.13 6.52 -16.84
N GLY A 385 -18.23 6.81 -16.15
CA GLY A 385 -18.85 5.89 -15.20
C GLY A 385 -19.66 4.79 -15.89
N GLY A 386 -20.21 5.08 -17.07
CA GLY A 386 -21.03 4.13 -17.80
C GLY A 386 -22.43 4.01 -17.20
N SER A 387 -22.76 2.89 -16.57
CA SER A 387 -24.11 2.66 -16.02
C SER A 387 -24.08 2.15 -14.58
N GLY A 388 -24.93 2.73 -13.75
CA GLY A 388 -25.02 2.50 -12.31
C GLY A 388 -24.78 3.81 -11.58
N ASN A 389 -24.62 3.77 -10.26
CA ASN A 389 -24.42 4.98 -9.46
C ASN A 389 -22.94 5.14 -9.15
N ASP A 390 -22.27 6.05 -9.85
CA ASP A 390 -20.81 6.09 -9.84
C ASP A 390 -20.25 7.20 -8.94
N LEU A 391 -19.05 6.97 -8.42
CA LEU A 391 -18.31 7.90 -7.58
C LEU A 391 -17.03 8.36 -8.29
N PHE A 392 -17.00 9.60 -8.72
CA PHE A 392 -15.80 10.25 -9.24
C PHE A 392 -15.08 10.96 -8.09
N VAL A 393 -13.80 10.66 -7.88
CA VAL A 393 -12.97 11.32 -6.87
C VAL A 393 -11.81 12.04 -7.56
N LEU A 394 -11.85 13.37 -7.53
CA LEU A 394 -10.71 14.20 -7.91
C LEU A 394 -9.92 14.58 -6.66
N LYS A 395 -8.67 14.11 -6.61
CA LYS A 395 -7.73 14.35 -5.51
C LYS A 395 -6.82 15.52 -5.80
N GLU A 396 -6.50 16.29 -4.76
CA GLU A 396 -5.79 17.56 -4.89
C GLU A 396 -4.76 17.84 -3.79
N ASN A 397 -3.46 17.80 -4.14
CA ASN A 397 -2.43 18.30 -3.23
C ASN A 397 -2.40 19.83 -3.20
N ALA A 398 -2.42 20.45 -2.01
CA ALA A 398 -2.38 21.90 -1.84
C ALA A 398 -1.13 22.60 -2.43
N SER A 399 -0.07 21.85 -2.73
CA SER A 399 1.11 22.35 -3.44
C SER A 399 0.82 22.78 -4.88
N LEU A 400 -0.34 22.40 -5.44
CA LEU A 400 -0.76 22.69 -6.82
C LEU A 400 -1.61 23.97 -6.95
N VAL A 401 -1.85 24.73 -5.88
CA VAL A 401 -2.41 26.09 -6.01
C VAL A 401 -1.27 27.05 -6.26
N ASP A 402 -1.04 27.38 -7.53
CA ASP A 402 0.01 28.30 -7.91
C ASP A 402 -0.39 29.77 -7.64
N ALA A 403 0.57 30.69 -7.79
CA ALA A 403 0.32 32.12 -7.61
C ALA A 403 -0.58 32.74 -8.70
N ASN A 404 -0.99 31.97 -9.72
CA ASN A 404 -1.77 32.43 -10.88
C ASN A 404 -3.27 32.12 -10.77
N GLY A 405 -3.70 31.37 -9.75
CA GLY A 405 -5.10 31.07 -9.50
C GLY A 405 -5.38 29.57 -9.48
N PHE A 406 -6.63 29.21 -9.23
CA PHE A 406 -7.08 27.81 -9.24
C PHE A 406 -7.69 27.49 -10.61
N ASP A 407 -7.29 26.37 -11.23
CA ASP A 407 -8.02 25.72 -12.32
C ASP A 407 -7.99 24.18 -12.15
N PHE A 408 -8.94 23.48 -12.76
CA PHE A 408 -9.07 22.03 -12.65
C PHE A 408 -8.16 21.24 -13.60
N GLY A 409 -7.33 21.89 -14.41
CA GLY A 409 -6.64 21.26 -15.53
C GLY A 409 -7.61 20.86 -16.63
N ALA A 410 -7.34 19.77 -17.34
CA ALA A 410 -8.22 19.27 -18.41
C ALA A 410 -8.96 18.02 -17.93
N GLN A 411 -10.11 18.22 -17.31
CA GLN A 411 -10.94 17.12 -16.78
C GLN A 411 -12.20 16.97 -17.60
N THR A 412 -12.48 15.74 -18.03
CA THR A 412 -13.76 15.35 -18.64
C THR A 412 -14.37 14.25 -17.80
N ILE A 413 -15.58 14.47 -17.31
CA ILE A 413 -16.33 13.53 -16.48
C ILE A 413 -17.69 13.29 -17.12
N VAL A 414 -17.99 12.02 -17.36
CA VAL A 414 -19.27 11.54 -17.88
C VAL A 414 -19.82 10.55 -16.85
N GLY A 415 -20.87 10.94 -16.12
CA GLY A 415 -21.50 10.04 -15.15
C GLY A 415 -22.17 8.87 -15.86
N GLY A 416 -23.00 9.18 -16.86
CA GLY A 416 -23.64 8.18 -17.68
C GLY A 416 -25.08 7.95 -17.20
N GLY A 417 -25.41 6.72 -16.79
CA GLY A 417 -26.76 6.37 -16.38
C GLY A 417 -26.85 5.89 -14.94
N GLY A 418 -27.44 6.69 -14.07
CA GLY A 418 -27.72 6.37 -12.66
C GLY A 418 -27.77 7.67 -11.87
N ASP A 419 -27.53 7.59 -10.56
CA ASP A 419 -27.38 8.76 -9.68
C ASP A 419 -25.89 8.93 -9.33
N ASP A 420 -25.20 9.81 -10.06
CA ASP A 420 -23.74 9.90 -10.04
C ASP A 420 -23.22 11.00 -9.12
N THR A 421 -22.07 10.75 -8.47
CA THR A 421 -21.46 11.67 -7.50
C THR A 421 -20.05 12.09 -7.92
N LEU A 422 -19.83 13.40 -8.03
CA LEU A 422 -18.51 14.00 -8.13
C LEU A 422 -18.03 14.51 -6.77
N ARG A 423 -16.94 13.94 -6.25
CA ARG A 423 -16.29 14.33 -5.00
C ARG A 423 -14.90 14.92 -5.24
N PHE A 424 -14.62 16.03 -4.59
CA PHE A 424 -13.28 16.60 -4.47
C PHE A 424 -12.73 16.27 -3.08
N ILE A 425 -11.52 15.69 -3.01
CA ILE A 425 -10.80 15.45 -1.75
C ILE A 425 -9.48 16.22 -1.78
N ILE A 426 -9.26 17.04 -0.75
CA ILE A 426 -8.24 18.08 -0.76
C ILE A 426 -7.53 18.11 0.57
N ASN A 427 -6.20 18.07 0.54
CA ASN A 427 -5.37 18.13 1.74
C ASN A 427 -4.93 19.58 2.03
N ASP A 428 -5.35 20.13 3.18
CA ASP A 428 -5.02 21.48 3.66
C ASP A 428 -3.65 21.53 4.35
N GLN A 429 -2.60 21.59 3.53
CA GLN A 429 -1.25 21.97 3.97
C GLN A 429 -0.98 23.49 3.76
N ASN A 430 -1.95 24.24 3.22
CA ASN A 430 -1.77 25.64 2.85
C ASN A 430 -3.09 26.43 2.95
N SER A 431 -3.27 27.17 4.04
CA SER A 431 -4.41 28.09 4.25
C SER A 431 -4.68 29.10 3.12
N GLY A 432 -3.69 29.41 2.28
CA GLY A 432 -3.89 30.22 1.07
C GLY A 432 -4.57 29.45 -0.06
N ALA A 433 -4.24 28.17 -0.20
CA ALA A 433 -4.85 27.25 -1.17
C ALA A 433 -6.31 26.97 -0.81
N GLU A 434 -6.61 26.78 0.48
CA GLU A 434 -7.97 26.53 0.98
C GLU A 434 -8.97 27.61 0.55
N ASN A 435 -8.60 28.89 0.69
CA ASN A 435 -9.50 29.99 0.33
C ASN A 435 -9.75 30.10 -1.17
N ALA A 436 -8.71 29.89 -2.00
CA ALA A 436 -8.85 29.90 -3.45
C ALA A 436 -9.74 28.75 -3.93
N LEU A 437 -9.58 27.60 -3.31
CA LEU A 437 -10.35 26.39 -3.57
C LEU A 437 -11.82 26.52 -3.15
N LEU A 438 -12.11 27.03 -1.95
CA LEU A 438 -13.49 27.28 -1.52
C LEU A 438 -14.20 28.24 -2.50
N ALA A 439 -13.48 29.27 -2.97
CA ALA A 439 -14.01 30.19 -3.97
C ALA A 439 -14.22 29.54 -5.34
N GLU A 440 -13.41 28.54 -5.72
CA GLU A 440 -13.65 27.75 -6.92
C GLU A 440 -14.84 26.81 -6.76
N PHE A 441 -14.91 26.09 -5.64
CA PHE A 441 -16.01 25.16 -5.40
C PHE A 441 -17.37 25.87 -5.40
N GLN A 442 -17.44 27.13 -4.96
CA GLN A 442 -18.63 27.97 -5.12
C GLN A 442 -19.01 28.22 -6.60
N ARG A 443 -18.04 28.32 -7.51
CA ARG A 443 -18.32 28.41 -8.96
C ARG A 443 -18.85 27.09 -9.49
N VAL A 444 -18.30 25.96 -9.04
CA VAL A 444 -18.81 24.62 -9.35
C VAL A 444 -20.25 24.45 -8.88
N GLU A 445 -20.55 24.79 -7.63
CA GLU A 445 -21.91 24.78 -7.05
C GLU A 445 -22.87 25.63 -7.91
N ALA A 446 -22.51 26.89 -8.18
CA ALA A 446 -23.36 27.78 -8.98
C ALA A 446 -23.60 27.26 -10.41
N ALA A 447 -22.61 26.62 -11.01
CA ALA A 447 -22.72 26.03 -12.34
C ALA A 447 -23.60 24.77 -12.33
N PHE A 448 -23.45 23.90 -11.32
CA PHE A 448 -24.30 22.74 -11.07
C PHE A 448 -25.76 23.15 -10.90
N ASP A 449 -26.05 24.06 -9.96
CA ASP A 449 -27.41 24.56 -9.69
C ASP A 449 -28.06 25.17 -10.94
N THR A 450 -27.28 25.91 -11.73
CA THR A 450 -27.75 26.49 -13.00
C THR A 450 -28.13 25.42 -14.01
N SER A 451 -27.39 24.31 -14.03
CA SER A 451 -27.65 23.18 -14.93
C SER A 451 -28.92 22.42 -14.53
N VAL A 452 -29.05 22.12 -13.24
CA VAL A 452 -30.23 21.50 -12.64
C VAL A 452 -31.48 22.34 -12.89
N ALA A 453 -31.40 23.66 -12.71
CA ALA A 453 -32.51 24.57 -12.99
C ALA A 453 -32.94 24.57 -14.49
N LYS A 454 -32.03 24.20 -15.40
CA LYS A 454 -32.30 24.03 -16.83
C LYS A 454 -32.74 22.62 -17.21
N HIS A 455 -32.90 21.71 -16.23
CA HIS A 455 -33.18 20.28 -16.44
C HIS A 455 -32.09 19.59 -17.29
N GLN A 456 -30.84 20.00 -17.09
CA GLN A 456 -29.65 19.40 -17.67
C GLN A 456 -28.92 18.70 -16.53
N THR A 457 -29.11 17.38 -16.35
CA THR A 457 -28.53 16.62 -15.22
C THR A 457 -27.04 16.90 -15.07
N GLY A 458 -26.68 17.62 -14.00
CA GLY A 458 -25.35 18.15 -13.64
C GLY A 458 -24.39 18.44 -14.80
N THR A 459 -24.85 19.05 -15.88
CA THR A 459 -24.00 19.30 -17.06
C THR A 459 -23.44 20.71 -17.02
N PHE A 460 -22.15 20.86 -16.72
CA PHE A 460 -21.54 22.18 -16.54
C PHE A 460 -20.06 22.19 -16.91
N GLN A 461 -19.52 23.42 -17.03
CA GLN A 461 -18.11 23.66 -17.29
C GLN A 461 -17.60 24.77 -16.37
N VAL A 462 -16.50 24.52 -15.67
CA VAL A 462 -15.84 25.50 -14.79
C VAL A 462 -14.34 25.30 -14.94
N ASP A 463 -13.62 26.32 -15.42
CA ASP A 463 -12.16 26.40 -15.35
C ASP A 463 -11.41 25.09 -15.69
N GLY A 464 -11.78 24.48 -16.83
CA GLY A 464 -11.17 23.26 -17.37
C GLY A 464 -11.82 21.93 -16.96
N LEU A 465 -12.72 21.96 -15.98
CA LEU A 465 -13.60 20.86 -15.61
C LEU A 465 -14.83 20.84 -16.53
N HIS A 466 -15.01 19.74 -17.26
CA HIS A 466 -16.15 19.47 -18.14
C HIS A 466 -16.93 18.28 -17.60
N VAL A 467 -18.19 18.49 -17.22
CA VAL A 467 -19.01 17.48 -16.56
C VAL A 467 -20.33 17.32 -17.29
N SER A 468 -20.80 16.08 -17.39
CA SER A 468 -22.17 15.76 -17.79
C SER A 468 -22.72 14.57 -17.01
N GLY A 469 -24.01 14.61 -16.67
CA GLY A 469 -24.70 13.49 -16.04
C GLY A 469 -24.25 13.25 -14.61
N ILE A 470 -24.08 14.31 -13.79
CA ILE A 470 -23.81 14.19 -12.36
C ILE A 470 -25.05 14.64 -11.58
N ASP A 471 -25.38 13.96 -10.49
CA ASP A 471 -26.56 14.21 -9.66
C ASP A 471 -26.18 14.77 -8.27
N SER A 472 -24.93 14.55 -7.85
CA SER A 472 -24.38 15.05 -6.59
C SER A 472 -22.96 15.60 -6.74
N VAL A 473 -22.68 16.72 -6.10
CA VAL A 473 -21.32 17.28 -5.98
C VAL A 473 -20.93 17.40 -4.50
N GLN A 474 -19.73 16.94 -4.15
CA GLN A 474 -19.22 16.88 -2.79
C GLN A 474 -17.82 17.51 -2.68
N LEU A 475 -17.56 18.21 -1.59
CA LEU A 475 -16.23 18.70 -1.22
C LEU A 475 -15.88 18.14 0.16
N GLN A 476 -14.70 17.55 0.25
CA GLN A 476 -14.03 17.17 1.49
C GLN A 476 -12.70 17.90 1.56
N ILE A 477 -12.51 18.70 2.61
CA ILE A 477 -11.21 19.30 2.94
C ILE A 477 -10.68 18.59 4.18
N ASP A 478 -9.50 18.02 4.04
CA ASP A 478 -8.79 17.26 5.05
C ASP A 478 -7.65 18.12 5.60
N GLY A 479 -7.80 18.58 6.83
CA GLY A 479 -6.72 19.21 7.59
C GLY A 479 -5.77 18.17 8.18
N VAL A 480 -4.55 18.59 8.48
CA VAL A 480 -3.50 17.69 8.96
C VAL A 480 -3.58 17.53 10.47
N SER A 481 -3.45 16.29 10.91
CA SER A 481 -3.34 15.94 12.31
C SER A 481 -1.99 15.29 12.59
N ASN A 482 -1.44 15.59 13.76
CA ASN A 482 -0.27 14.87 14.28
C ASN A 482 -0.67 13.56 14.97
N ASN A 483 -1.96 13.24 15.05
CA ASN A 483 -2.44 11.96 15.57
C ASN A 483 -2.44 10.92 14.44
N PRO A 484 -1.62 9.86 14.53
CA PRO A 484 -1.52 8.81 13.51
C PRO A 484 -2.81 8.00 13.33
N ASN A 485 -3.67 7.92 14.34
CA ASN A 485 -4.96 7.22 14.26
C ASN A 485 -6.08 8.09 13.66
N THR A 486 -5.85 9.39 13.54
CA THR A 486 -6.75 10.33 12.86
C THR A 486 -5.88 11.32 12.10
N PRO A 487 -5.16 10.87 11.05
CA PRO A 487 -4.10 11.65 10.38
C PRO A 487 -4.67 12.83 9.60
N TYR A 488 -5.93 12.72 9.20
CA TYR A 488 -6.72 13.79 8.63
C TYR A 488 -7.91 14.13 9.53
N LEU A 489 -8.17 15.42 9.65
CA LEU A 489 -9.36 15.98 10.26
C LEU A 489 -10.17 16.61 9.14
N ILE A 490 -11.36 16.09 8.85
CA ILE A 490 -12.27 16.74 7.90
C ILE A 490 -12.60 18.12 8.47
N THR A 491 -12.01 19.17 7.89
CA THR A 491 -12.22 20.57 8.28
C THR A 491 -13.48 21.11 7.64
N HIS A 492 -13.80 20.65 6.43
CA HIS A 492 -15.02 20.99 5.72
C HIS A 492 -15.61 19.79 4.99
N SER A 493 -16.94 19.67 5.04
CA SER A 493 -17.71 18.73 4.24
C SER A 493 -18.93 19.46 3.68
N ILE A 494 -19.01 19.57 2.36
CA ILE A 494 -20.12 20.24 1.66
C ILE A 494 -20.68 19.26 0.63
N ALA A 495 -22.00 19.12 0.57
CA ALA A 495 -22.68 18.25 -0.38
C ALA A 495 -23.91 18.95 -0.97
N PHE A 496 -24.06 18.86 -2.29
CA PHE A 496 -25.20 19.34 -3.06
C PHE A 496 -25.73 18.21 -3.91
N SER A 497 -27.05 18.08 -3.99
CA SER A 497 -27.70 17.07 -4.84
C SER A 497 -28.98 17.60 -5.45
N ASP A 498 -29.29 17.17 -6.67
CA ASP A 498 -30.59 17.40 -7.30
C ASP A 498 -31.61 16.26 -7.02
N GLY A 499 -31.13 15.16 -6.43
CA GLY A 499 -31.89 14.00 -5.95
C GLY A 499 -31.37 13.43 -4.62
N GLN A 500 -31.63 12.15 -4.34
CA GLN A 500 -30.99 11.43 -3.22
C GLN A 500 -29.68 10.85 -3.73
N ALA A 501 -28.53 11.24 -3.15
CA ALA A 501 -27.28 10.55 -3.43
C ALA A 501 -27.44 9.05 -3.13
N ALA A 502 -27.13 8.19 -4.10
CA ALA A 502 -27.27 6.76 -3.90
C ALA A 502 -26.28 6.27 -2.84
N PRO A 503 -26.71 5.42 -1.89
CA PRO A 503 -25.79 4.84 -0.92
C PRO A 503 -24.80 3.92 -1.63
N VAL A 504 -23.51 4.03 -1.27
CA VAL A 504 -22.45 3.12 -1.71
C VAL A 504 -22.82 1.69 -1.30
N GLY A 505 -22.91 0.78 -2.27
CA GLY A 505 -23.20 -0.63 -2.01
C GLY A 505 -22.13 -1.31 -1.16
N ASN A 506 -22.48 -2.40 -0.47
CA ASN A 506 -21.54 -3.11 0.41
C ASN A 506 -20.28 -3.64 -0.32
N ALA A 507 -20.40 -3.98 -1.61
CA ALA A 507 -19.28 -4.49 -2.40
C ALA A 507 -18.29 -3.37 -2.76
N LEU A 508 -18.77 -2.28 -3.37
CA LEU A 508 -17.98 -1.07 -3.62
C LEU A 508 -17.38 -0.51 -2.32
N GLY A 509 -18.13 -0.52 -1.21
CA GLY A 509 -17.62 -0.09 0.09
C GLY A 509 -16.44 -0.92 0.60
N GLY A 510 -16.44 -2.23 0.33
CA GLY A 510 -15.29 -3.11 0.63
C GLY A 510 -14.07 -2.76 -0.20
N LEU A 511 -14.23 -2.57 -1.52
CA LEU A 511 -13.13 -2.20 -2.41
C LEU A 511 -12.57 -0.80 -2.11
N LEU A 512 -13.42 0.17 -1.76
CA LEU A 512 -12.99 1.50 -1.34
C LEU A 512 -12.17 1.44 -0.04
N GLN A 513 -12.51 0.53 0.88
CA GLN A 513 -11.69 0.29 2.08
C GLN A 513 -10.33 -0.30 1.69
N THR A 514 -10.29 -1.27 0.77
CA THR A 514 -9.02 -1.80 0.24
C THR A 514 -8.21 -0.70 -0.43
N ALA A 515 -8.82 0.14 -1.28
CA ALA A 515 -8.16 1.26 -1.94
C ALA A 515 -7.62 2.29 -0.94
N GLN A 516 -8.33 2.53 0.17
CA GLN A 516 -7.85 3.38 1.25
C GLN A 516 -6.62 2.79 1.94
N ASN A 517 -6.63 1.49 2.23
CA ASN A 517 -5.51 0.79 2.89
C ASN A 517 -4.26 0.76 1.98
N TRP A 518 -4.46 0.75 0.66
CA TRP A 518 -3.41 0.91 -0.34
C TRP A 518 -2.91 2.35 -0.52
N GLY A 519 -3.49 3.32 0.20
CA GLY A 519 -3.12 4.73 0.09
C GLY A 519 -3.62 5.41 -1.20
N LEU A 520 -4.48 4.77 -1.98
CA LEU A 520 -4.97 5.31 -3.26
C LEU A 520 -5.91 6.51 -3.09
N LEU A 521 -6.51 6.67 -1.91
CA LEU A 521 -7.35 7.83 -1.57
C LEU A 521 -6.56 8.94 -0.86
N THR A 522 -5.28 8.73 -0.55
CA THR A 522 -4.41 9.75 0.05
C THR A 522 -4.12 10.87 -0.96
N VAL A 523 -4.03 12.10 -0.47
CA VAL A 523 -3.97 13.36 -1.24
C VAL A 523 -2.70 14.16 -0.94
#